data_AF-A0A5C3KCF6-F1
#
_entry.id   AF-A0A5C3KCF6-F1
#
_cell.length_a   1.000
_cell.length_b   1.000
_cell.length_c   1.000
_cell.angle_alpha   90.00
_cell.angle_beta   90.00
_cell.angle_gamma   90.00
#
_symmetry.space_group_name_H-M   'P 1'
#
loop_
_entity.id
_entity.type
_entity.pdbx_description
1 polymer ?
#
loop_
_entity_poly.entity_id
_entity_poly.type
_entity_poly.pdbx_seq_one_letter_code
_entity_poly.pdbx_strand_id
1 'polypeptide(L)'
;PTSTEVSINTLWFLSLTLSLIAVFNGILCLQWLREYQSDSGLPDKEAIALRQMRFEGLERWRVPEIITSLPILLLTALALFFAGLLQLMWSKNSTVAIALSAVVGIAMTFIIATTFLPGFQVLYAVLSSYAIPQCPYKSPQSWLVSR
;
A
#
# COMPACT_ATOMS: atom_id res chain seq x y z
N PRO A 1 32.66 -13.16 2.47
CA PRO A 1 31.27 -13.47 2.09
C PRO A 1 31.23 -13.79 0.59
N THR A 2 30.45 -14.78 0.18
CA THR A 2 30.22 -15.07 -1.25
C THR A 2 29.31 -14.01 -1.88
N SER A 3 29.39 -13.81 -3.20
CA SER A 3 28.52 -12.84 -3.92
C SER A 3 27.02 -13.10 -3.64
N THR A 4 26.65 -14.37 -3.51
CA THR A 4 25.30 -14.83 -3.17
C THR A 4 24.87 -14.39 -1.76
N GLU A 5 25.75 -14.55 -0.75
CA GLU A 5 25.47 -14.13 0.63
C GLU A 5 25.26 -12.61 0.74
N VAL A 6 26.09 -11.82 0.05
CA VAL A 6 25.96 -10.36 0.03
C VAL A 6 24.63 -9.94 -0.60
N SER A 7 24.22 -10.62 -1.69
CA SER A 7 22.95 -10.35 -2.36
C SER A 7 21.75 -10.68 -1.47
N ILE A 8 21.75 -11.85 -0.81
CA ILE A 8 20.69 -12.27 0.11
C ILE A 8 20.57 -11.28 1.28
N ASN A 9 21.69 -10.92 1.91
CA ASN A 9 21.68 -9.98 3.03
C ASN A 9 21.15 -8.62 2.60
N THR A 10 21.58 -8.13 1.43
CA THR A 10 21.08 -6.86 0.88
C THR A 10 19.57 -6.89 0.68
N LEU A 11 19.03 -7.96 0.06
CA LEU A 11 17.58 -8.11 -0.14
C LEU A 11 16.81 -8.09 1.18
N TRP A 12 17.30 -8.81 2.19
CA TRP A 12 16.67 -8.87 3.50
C TRP A 12 16.75 -7.53 4.25
N PHE A 13 17.91 -6.87 4.28
CA PHE A 13 18.03 -5.56 4.93
C PHE A 13 17.15 -4.51 4.26
N LEU A 14 17.06 -4.51 2.92
CA LEU A 14 16.15 -3.64 2.20
C LEU A 14 14.69 -3.94 2.55
N SER A 15 14.29 -5.23 2.59
CA SER A 15 12.93 -5.61 2.97
C SER A 15 12.55 -5.14 4.37
N LEU A 16 13.45 -5.32 5.34
CA LEU A 16 13.24 -4.89 6.72
C LEU A 16 13.14 -3.36 6.80
N THR A 17 14.05 -2.65 6.14
CA THR A 17 14.08 -1.18 6.13
C THR A 17 12.79 -0.61 5.53
N LEU A 18 12.34 -1.14 4.40
CA LEU A 18 11.07 -0.73 3.78
C LEU A 18 9.87 -1.02 4.68
N SER A 19 9.85 -2.17 5.37
CA SER A 19 8.77 -2.48 6.32
C SER A 19 8.73 -1.51 7.50
N LEU A 20 9.89 -1.10 8.02
CA LEU A 20 10.00 -0.12 9.09
C LEU A 20 9.54 1.27 8.63
N ILE A 21 9.95 1.68 7.42
CA ILE A 21 9.49 2.94 6.82
C ILE A 21 7.96 2.93 6.66
N ALA A 22 7.37 1.84 6.17
CA ALA A 22 5.93 1.73 6.00
C ALA A 22 5.19 1.82 7.34
N VAL A 23 5.64 1.09 8.37
CA VAL A 23 5.03 1.15 9.71
C VAL A 23 5.18 2.54 10.32
N PHE A 24 6.34 3.16 10.20
CA PHE A 24 6.58 4.52 10.69
C PHE A 24 5.62 5.54 10.05
N ASN A 25 5.49 5.54 8.73
CA ASN A 25 4.55 6.42 8.03
C ASN A 25 3.09 6.08 8.40
N GLY A 26 2.75 4.81 8.59
CA GLY A 26 1.44 4.38 9.06
C GLY A 26 1.10 4.91 10.46
N ILE A 27 2.07 4.93 11.37
CA ILE A 27 1.91 5.50 12.71
C ILE A 27 1.67 7.02 12.62
N LEU A 28 2.45 7.75 11.80
CA LEU A 28 2.24 9.18 11.60
C LEU A 28 0.85 9.48 11.02
N CYS A 29 0.43 8.73 10.00
CA CYS A 29 -0.90 8.88 9.41
C CYS A 29 -2.01 8.61 10.44
N LEU A 30 -1.84 7.59 11.29
CA LEU A 30 -2.79 7.28 12.35
C LEU A 30 -2.84 8.40 13.40
N GLN A 31 -1.70 9.00 13.75
CA GLN A 31 -1.65 10.14 14.66
C GLN A 31 -2.39 11.35 14.07
N TRP A 32 -2.15 11.69 12.81
CA TRP A 32 -2.86 12.79 12.14
C TRP A 32 -4.35 12.55 12.04
N LEU A 33 -4.77 11.31 11.76
CA LEU A 33 -6.19 10.97 11.67
C LEU A 33 -6.88 11.01 13.04
N ARG A 34 -6.18 10.61 14.11
CA ARG A 34 -6.68 10.76 15.49
C ARG A 34 -6.84 12.23 15.86
N GLU A 35 -5.86 13.07 15.52
CA GLU A 35 -5.95 14.52 15.76
C GLU A 35 -7.11 15.14 14.97
N TYR A 36 -7.33 14.70 13.73
CA TYR A 36 -8.48 15.10 12.93
C TYR A 36 -9.82 14.76 13.60
N GLN A 37 -9.92 13.58 14.21
CA GLN A 37 -11.12 13.09 14.90
C GLN A 37 -11.27 13.63 16.33
N SER A 38 -10.23 14.27 16.88
CA SER A 38 -10.23 14.80 18.24
C SER A 38 -11.30 15.87 18.40
N ASP A 39 -12.16 15.70 19.40
CA ASP A 39 -13.23 16.65 19.73
C ASP A 39 -12.61 17.97 20.19
N SER A 40 -13.14 19.06 19.66
CA SER A 40 -12.66 20.41 19.93
C SER A 40 -13.40 21.09 21.09
N GLY A 41 -14.52 20.52 21.54
CA GLY A 41 -15.36 21.13 22.58
C GLY A 41 -15.98 22.49 22.15
N LEU A 42 -15.94 22.79 20.85
CA LEU A 42 -16.44 24.04 20.27
C LEU A 42 -17.95 23.95 19.97
N PRO A 43 -18.66 25.09 19.90
CA PRO A 43 -20.04 25.13 19.39
C PRO A 43 -20.13 24.57 17.97
N ASP A 44 -21.27 23.96 17.62
CA ASP A 44 -21.48 23.20 16.38
C ASP A 44 -20.96 23.89 15.10
N LYS A 45 -21.21 25.20 14.97
CA LYS A 45 -20.79 25.98 13.78
C LYS A 45 -19.26 26.09 13.66
N GLU A 46 -18.57 26.29 14.78
CA GLU A 46 -17.11 26.41 14.84
C GLU A 46 -16.45 25.04 14.72
N ALA A 47 -17.05 23.99 15.31
CA ALA A 47 -16.60 22.62 15.18
C ALA A 47 -16.61 22.14 13.71
N ILE A 48 -17.66 22.48 12.95
CA ILE A 48 -17.74 22.16 11.50
C ILE A 48 -16.63 22.90 10.73
N ALA A 49 -16.43 24.19 10.99
CA ALA A 49 -15.40 24.98 10.32
C ALA A 49 -13.98 24.44 10.61
N LEU A 50 -13.70 24.08 11.86
CA LEU A 50 -12.42 23.48 12.27
C LEU A 50 -12.19 22.12 11.61
N ARG A 51 -13.23 21.28 11.54
CA ARG A 51 -13.14 19.98 10.86
C ARG A 51 -12.83 20.13 9.38
N GLN A 52 -13.45 21.11 8.71
CA GLN A 52 -13.19 21.41 7.31
C GLN A 52 -11.74 21.88 7.10
N MET A 53 -11.27 22.82 7.93
CA MET A 53 -9.87 23.27 7.90
C MET A 53 -8.88 22.11 8.07
N ARG A 54 -9.13 21.20 9.03
CA ARG A 54 -8.28 20.03 9.26
C ARG A 54 -8.32 19.06 8.07
N PHE A 55 -9.48 18.85 7.45
CA PHE A 55 -9.62 18.01 6.25
C PHE A 55 -8.84 18.58 5.07
N GLU A 56 -8.98 19.89 4.79
CA GLU A 56 -8.22 20.57 3.75
C GLU A 56 -6.71 20.49 4.00
N GLY A 57 -6.30 20.55 5.27
CA GLY A 57 -4.93 20.27 5.69
C GLY A 57 -4.47 18.86 5.29
N LEU A 58 -5.25 17.82 5.61
CA LEU A 58 -4.93 16.44 5.24
C LEU A 58 -4.83 16.24 3.72
N GLU A 59 -5.72 16.84 2.94
CA GLU A 59 -5.66 16.80 1.47
C GLU A 59 -4.44 17.56 0.93
N ARG A 60 -4.14 18.75 1.47
CA ARG A 60 -3.01 19.57 1.00
C ARG A 60 -1.67 18.88 1.25
N TRP A 61 -1.54 18.16 2.35
CA TRP A 61 -0.38 17.34 2.69
C TRP A 61 -0.41 15.94 2.08
N ARG A 62 -1.45 15.62 1.29
CA ARG A 62 -1.63 14.36 0.58
C ARG A 62 -1.57 13.12 1.48
N VAL A 63 -2.08 13.25 2.71
CA VAL A 63 -2.18 12.13 3.65
C VAL A 63 -2.93 10.92 3.07
N PRO A 64 -4.02 11.09 2.29
CA PRO A 64 -4.66 9.95 1.61
C PRO A 64 -3.70 9.20 0.67
N GLU A 65 -2.88 9.91 -0.10
CA GLU A 65 -1.90 9.29 -1.02
C GLU A 65 -0.85 8.49 -0.22
N ILE A 66 -0.34 9.07 0.88
CA ILE A 66 0.61 8.39 1.76
C ILE A 66 0.00 7.08 2.28
N ILE A 67 -1.23 7.12 2.82
CA ILE A 67 -1.94 5.94 3.33
C ILE A 67 -2.12 4.88 2.24
N THR A 68 -2.51 5.27 1.02
CA THR A 68 -2.66 4.34 -0.10
C THR A 68 -1.35 3.73 -0.58
N SER A 69 -0.20 4.40 -0.34
CA SER A 69 1.12 3.90 -0.69
C SER A 69 1.70 2.89 0.33
N LEU A 70 1.22 2.90 1.59
CA LEU A 70 1.74 2.02 2.65
C LEU A 70 1.65 0.53 2.29
N PRO A 71 0.52 0.01 1.76
CA PRO A 71 0.44 -1.38 1.32
C PRO A 71 1.46 -1.70 0.23
N ILE A 72 1.72 -0.78 -0.70
CA ILE A 72 2.69 -0.98 -1.78
C ILE A 72 4.11 -1.11 -1.22
N LEU A 73 4.50 -0.26 -0.27
CA LEU A 73 5.79 -0.40 0.43
C LEU A 73 5.91 -1.74 1.17
N LEU A 74 4.84 -2.21 1.83
CA LEU A 74 4.85 -3.50 2.52
C LEU A 74 4.89 -4.69 1.56
N LEU A 75 4.17 -4.62 0.45
CA LEU A 75 4.17 -5.67 -0.58
C LEU A 75 5.52 -5.76 -1.30
N THR A 76 6.16 -4.62 -1.56
CA THR A 76 7.53 -4.59 -2.11
C THR A 76 8.56 -5.13 -1.12
N ALA A 77 8.45 -4.79 0.17
CA ALA A 77 9.26 -5.40 1.22
C ALA A 77 9.09 -6.93 1.26
N LEU A 78 7.85 -7.40 1.23
CA LEU A 78 7.53 -8.83 1.21
C LEU A 78 8.13 -9.54 -0.01
N ALA A 79 8.02 -8.93 -1.20
CA ALA A 79 8.59 -9.49 -2.42
C ALA A 79 10.12 -9.62 -2.35
N LEU A 80 10.82 -8.61 -1.82
CA LEU A 80 12.26 -8.66 -1.60
C LEU A 80 12.66 -9.73 -0.59
N PHE A 81 11.88 -9.89 0.48
CA PHE A 81 12.11 -10.94 1.48
C PHE A 81 12.01 -12.33 0.86
N PHE A 82 10.96 -12.58 0.08
CA PHE A 82 10.77 -13.84 -0.63
C PHE A 82 11.84 -14.09 -1.70
N ALA A 83 12.30 -13.06 -2.42
CA ALA A 83 13.40 -13.19 -3.36
C ALA A 83 14.68 -13.69 -2.65
N GLY A 84 15.04 -13.07 -1.52
CA GLY A 84 16.18 -13.51 -0.70
C GLY A 84 16.00 -14.92 -0.15
N LEU A 85 14.79 -15.27 0.28
CA LEU A 85 14.45 -16.61 0.79
C LEU A 85 14.59 -17.69 -0.29
N LEU A 86 14.08 -17.43 -1.50
CA LEU A 86 14.21 -18.34 -2.64
C LEU A 86 15.69 -18.50 -3.02
N GLN A 87 16.44 -17.40 -3.13
CA GLN A 87 17.86 -17.45 -3.45
C GLN A 87 18.66 -18.28 -2.42
N LEU A 88 18.34 -18.15 -1.14
CA LEU A 88 18.93 -18.95 -0.08
C LEU A 88 18.58 -20.45 -0.24
N MET A 89 17.31 -20.78 -0.46
CA MET A 89 16.88 -22.17 -0.58
C MET A 89 17.47 -22.83 -1.82
N TRP A 90 17.53 -22.13 -2.96
CA TRP A 90 18.20 -22.63 -4.17
C TRP A 90 19.69 -22.89 -3.96
N SER A 91 20.35 -22.14 -3.08
CA SER A 91 21.75 -22.38 -2.71
C SER A 91 21.94 -23.56 -1.75
N LYS A 92 20.90 -24.00 -1.04
CA LYS A 92 21.01 -25.00 0.05
C LYS A 92 20.34 -26.34 -0.29
N ASN A 93 19.10 -26.31 -0.77
CA ASN A 93 18.34 -27.52 -1.09
C ASN A 93 17.28 -27.23 -2.19
N SER A 94 17.50 -27.76 -3.39
CA SER A 94 16.63 -27.54 -4.54
C SER A 94 15.22 -28.10 -4.37
N THR A 95 15.03 -29.18 -3.61
CA THR A 95 13.71 -29.78 -3.39
C THR A 95 12.81 -28.83 -2.59
N VAL A 96 13.34 -28.28 -1.50
CA VAL A 96 12.63 -27.27 -0.69
C VAL A 96 12.42 -25.99 -1.49
N ALA A 97 13.41 -25.59 -2.31
CA ALA A 97 13.33 -24.39 -3.13
C ALA A 97 12.19 -24.46 -4.15
N ILE A 98 11.97 -25.61 -4.80
CA ILE A 98 10.87 -25.81 -5.77
C ILE A 98 9.51 -25.75 -5.09
N ALA A 99 9.36 -26.43 -3.95
CA ALA A 99 8.10 -26.39 -3.20
C ALA A 99 7.78 -24.94 -2.75
N LEU A 100 8.78 -24.23 -2.26
CA LEU A 100 8.63 -22.85 -1.80
C LEU A 100 8.36 -21.88 -2.95
N SER A 101 9.01 -22.05 -4.11
CA SER A 101 8.80 -21.19 -5.28
C SER A 101 7.39 -21.32 -5.85
N ALA A 102 6.80 -22.52 -5.82
CA ALA A 102 5.41 -22.72 -6.22
C ALA A 102 4.45 -21.92 -5.32
N VAL A 103 4.61 -22.02 -3.99
CA VAL A 103 3.76 -21.31 -3.03
C VAL A 103 3.94 -19.79 -3.14
N VAL A 104 5.18 -19.31 -3.16
CA VAL A 104 5.49 -17.88 -3.32
C VAL A 104 4.99 -17.36 -4.66
N GLY A 105 5.13 -18.11 -5.75
CA GLY A 105 4.65 -17.72 -7.08
C GLY A 105 3.12 -17.54 -7.12
N ILE A 106 2.36 -18.44 -6.50
CA ILE A 106 0.91 -18.32 -6.39
C ILE A 106 0.53 -17.09 -5.55
N ALA A 107 1.19 -16.88 -4.41
CA ALA A 107 0.93 -15.71 -3.58
C ALA A 107 1.24 -14.40 -4.31
N MET A 108 2.39 -14.33 -5.00
CA MET A 108 2.82 -13.14 -5.74
C MET A 108 1.88 -12.83 -6.92
N THR A 109 1.44 -13.84 -7.66
CA THR A 109 0.48 -13.65 -8.76
C THR A 109 -0.87 -13.15 -8.25
N PHE A 110 -1.37 -13.69 -7.14
CA PHE A 110 -2.59 -13.18 -6.50
C PHE A 110 -2.43 -11.73 -6.05
N ILE A 111 -1.33 -11.39 -5.37
CA ILE A 111 -1.02 -10.03 -4.93
C ILE A 111 -0.95 -9.06 -6.10
N ILE A 112 -0.24 -9.41 -7.17
CA ILE A 112 -0.11 -8.59 -8.37
C ILE A 112 -1.49 -8.40 -9.01
N ALA A 113 -2.27 -9.48 -9.18
CA ALA A 113 -3.61 -9.39 -9.73
C ALA A 113 -4.48 -8.42 -8.92
N THR A 114 -4.55 -8.55 -7.60
CA THR A 114 -5.40 -7.70 -6.76
C THR A 114 -4.91 -6.25 -6.65
N THR A 115 -3.60 -6.02 -6.69
CA THR A 115 -3.01 -4.67 -6.55
C THR A 115 -3.10 -3.88 -7.86
N PHE A 116 -2.87 -4.54 -9.00
CA PHE A 116 -2.84 -3.89 -10.30
C PHE A 116 -4.20 -3.86 -11.01
N LEU A 117 -5.13 -4.78 -10.76
CA LEU A 117 -6.49 -4.75 -11.37
C LEU A 117 -7.19 -3.38 -11.24
N PRO A 118 -7.31 -2.79 -10.03
CA PRO A 118 -8.02 -1.51 -9.90
C PRO A 118 -7.24 -0.35 -10.56
N GLY A 119 -5.91 -0.39 -10.51
CA GLY A 119 -5.05 0.60 -11.19
C GLY A 119 -5.17 0.53 -12.71
N PHE A 120 -5.20 -0.68 -13.28
CA PHE A 120 -5.44 -0.87 -14.72
C PHE A 120 -6.86 -0.49 -15.10
N GLN A 121 -7.88 -0.84 -14.32
CA GLN A 121 -9.27 -0.43 -14.62
C GLN A 121 -9.43 1.10 -14.65
N VAL A 122 -8.81 1.81 -13.71
CA VAL A 122 -8.82 3.28 -13.69
C VAL A 122 -8.02 3.86 -14.85
N LEU A 123 -6.82 3.34 -15.13
CA LEU A 123 -6.00 3.79 -16.26
C LEU A 123 -6.68 3.52 -17.61
N TYR A 124 -7.32 2.36 -17.77
CA TYR A 124 -8.09 1.98 -18.96
C TYR A 124 -9.36 2.82 -19.10
N ALA A 125 -10.05 3.15 -18.00
CA ALA A 125 -11.21 4.05 -18.02
C ALA A 125 -10.82 5.51 -18.31
N VAL A 126 -9.62 5.95 -17.92
CA VAL A 126 -9.09 7.28 -18.25
C VAL A 126 -8.60 7.34 -19.71
N LEU A 127 -7.99 6.26 -20.24
CA LEU A 127 -7.55 6.17 -21.64
C LEU A 127 -8.70 5.87 -22.61
N SER A 128 -9.71 5.13 -22.19
CA SER A 128 -10.90 4.78 -22.97
C SER A 128 -12.05 5.68 -22.56
N SER A 129 -12.26 6.76 -23.32
CA SER A 129 -13.38 7.69 -23.16
C SER A 129 -14.72 7.02 -23.53
N TYR A 130 -15.15 6.04 -22.73
CA TYR A 130 -16.41 5.31 -22.90
C TYR A 130 -17.13 5.18 -21.56
N ALA A 131 -18.24 5.92 -21.43
CA ALA A 131 -19.12 5.88 -20.27
C ALA A 131 -19.80 4.50 -20.18
N ILE A 132 -19.34 3.65 -19.26
CA ILE A 132 -19.99 2.39 -18.89
C ILE A 132 -21.07 2.67 -17.81
N PRO A 133 -22.23 1.99 -17.84
CA PRO A 133 -23.33 2.24 -16.89
C PRO A 133 -22.92 2.03 -15.42
N GLN A 134 -23.42 2.89 -14.55
CA GLN A 134 -23.10 2.95 -13.12
C GLN A 134 -23.56 1.68 -12.37
N CYS A 135 -22.62 0.95 -11.77
CA CYS A 135 -22.91 -0.20 -10.90
C CYS A 135 -23.49 0.23 -9.52
N PRO A 136 -24.39 -0.57 -8.90
CA PRO A 136 -25.12 -0.21 -7.67
C PRO A 136 -24.30 -0.26 -6.37
N TYR A 137 -23.07 -0.77 -6.40
CA TYR A 137 -22.18 -0.81 -5.23
C TYR A 137 -21.33 0.47 -5.16
N LYS A 138 -21.96 1.56 -4.75
CA LYS A 138 -21.26 2.83 -4.48
C LYS A 138 -20.56 2.77 -3.11
N SER A 139 -19.24 2.59 -3.13
CA SER A 139 -18.36 2.77 -1.97
C SER A 139 -18.09 4.28 -1.73
N PRO A 140 -17.64 4.69 -0.53
CA PRO A 140 -17.42 6.11 -0.16
C PRO A 140 -16.46 6.86 -1.08
N GLN A 141 -15.61 6.13 -1.82
CA GLN A 141 -14.63 6.68 -2.76
C GLN A 141 -15.28 7.26 -4.04
N SER A 142 -16.53 6.90 -4.36
CA SER A 142 -17.26 7.45 -5.52
C SER A 142 -17.68 8.91 -5.34
N TRP A 143 -17.72 9.42 -4.11
CA TRP A 143 -18.15 10.80 -3.83
C TRP A 143 -17.11 11.86 -4.23
N LEU A 144 -15.84 11.49 -4.35
CA LEU A 144 -14.76 12.41 -4.72
C LEU A 144 -14.73 12.75 -6.22
N VAL A 145 -15.41 11.95 -7.05
CA VAL A 145 -15.40 12.10 -8.52
C VAL A 145 -16.69 12.76 -9.05
N SER A 146 -17.72 12.95 -8.20
CA SER A 146 -19.00 13.56 -8.61
C SER A 146 -19.15 15.04 -8.24
N ARG A 147 -18.05 15.78 -8.10
CA ARG A 147 -18.06 17.24 -8.01
C ARG A 147 -17.47 17.86 -9.26
#